data_AF-A0A7C3UWJ1-F1
#
_entry.id   AF-A0A7C3UWJ1-F1
#
_cell.length_a   1.000
_cell.length_b   1.000
_cell.length_c   1.000
_cell.angle_alpha   90.00
_cell.angle_beta   90.00
_cell.angle_gamma   90.00
#
_symmetry.space_group_name_H-M   'P 1'
#
loop_
_entity.id
_entity.type
_entity.pdbx_description
1 polymer ?
#
loop_
_entity_poly.entity_id
_entity_poly.type
_entity_poly.pdbx_seq_one_letter_code
_entity_poly.pdbx_strand_id
1 'polypeptide(L)' 'MITKVLTATLVGVDALKVEVEVDISYGLPAFNIVGLPETSVKESRERVRAAIRNSGFEFPSDR' A
#
# COMPACT_ATOMS: atom_id res chain seq x y z
N MET A 1 8.80 -9.02 -7.34
CA MET A 1 8.81 -8.15 -8.54
C MET A 1 8.23 -6.82 -8.13
N ILE A 2 9.00 -5.74 -8.26
CA ILE A 2 8.57 -4.39 -7.86
C ILE A 2 7.61 -3.84 -8.92
N THR A 3 6.41 -3.45 -8.49
CA THR A 3 5.46 -2.68 -9.28
C THR A 3 5.46 -1.23 -8.80
N LYS A 4 5.46 -0.28 -9.73
CA LYS A 4 5.47 1.16 -9.44
C LYS A 4 4.16 1.80 -9.92
N VAL A 5 3.63 2.72 -9.13
CA VAL A 5 2.49 3.55 -9.53
C VAL A 5 2.75 5.01 -9.17
N LEU A 6 2.45 5.91 -10.10
CA LEU A 6 2.49 7.35 -9.85
C LEU A 6 1.19 7.80 -9.19
N THR A 7 1.29 8.60 -8.14
CA THR A 7 0.16 9.16 -7.41
C THR A 7 0.52 10.53 -6.83
N ALA A 8 -0.29 11.05 -5.91
CA ALA A 8 -0.02 12.27 -5.18
C ALA A 8 -0.29 12.10 -3.67
N THR A 9 0.42 12.88 -2.86
CA THR A 9 0.10 13.13 -1.45
C THR A 9 -0.21 14.61 -1.24
N LEU A 10 -0.82 14.94 -0.09
CA LEU A 10 -1.13 16.32 0.28
C LEU A 10 -0.14 16.84 1.32
N VAL A 11 0.42 18.02 1.07
CA VAL A 11 1.18 18.79 2.06
C VAL A 11 0.47 20.12 2.25
N GLY A 12 -0.31 20.24 3.31
CA GLY A 12 -1.24 21.36 3.48
C GLY A 12 -2.34 21.32 2.42
N VAL A 13 -2.38 22.32 1.54
CA VAL A 13 -3.32 22.40 0.40
C VAL A 13 -2.69 21.97 -0.92
N ASP A 14 -1.38 21.73 -0.93
CA ASP A 14 -0.64 21.41 -2.14
C ASP A 14 -0.60 19.91 -2.39
N ALA A 15 -0.83 19.52 -3.64
CA ALA A 15 -0.66 18.14 -4.09
C ALA A 15 0.78 17.93 -4.60
N LEU A 16 1.52 17.03 -3.94
CA LEU A 16 2.86 16.64 -4.35
C LEU A 16 2.82 15.29 -5.05
N LYS A 17 3.43 15.23 -6.23
CA LYS A 17 3.59 13.98 -6.99
C LYS A 17 4.51 13.03 -6.21
N VAL A 18 4.08 11.78 -6.06
CA VAL A 18 4.85 10.71 -5.41
C VAL A 18 4.77 9.42 -6.22
N GLU A 19 5.75 8.53 -6.03
CA GLU A 19 5.75 7.17 -6.59
C GLU A 19 5.56 6.18 -5.43
N VAL A 20 4.64 5.23 -5.60
CA VAL A 20 4.44 4.12 -4.68
C VAL A 20 5.00 2.86 -5.30
N GLU A 21 5.82 2.17 -4.54
CA GLU A 21 6.40 0.88 -4.92
C GLU A 21 5.77 -0.24 -4.09
N VAL A 22 5.48 -1.37 -4.74
CA VAL A 22 4.93 -2.57 -4.10
C VAL A 22 5.73 -3.78 -4.53
N ASP A 23 6.09 -4.63 -3.57
CA ASP A 23 6.71 -5.93 -3.81
C ASP A 23 6.02 -7.00 -2.94
N ILE A 24 5.97 -8.22 -3.46
CA ILE A 24 5.46 -9.39 -2.76
C ILE A 24 6.55 -10.46 -2.82
N SER A 25 6.91 -11.01 -1.66
CA SER A 25 7.91 -12.06 -1.48
C SER A 25 7.38 -13.18 -0.59
N TYR A 26 7.97 -14.37 -0.73
CA TYR A 26 7.63 -15.54 0.09
C TYR A 26 8.25 -15.42 1.49
N GLY A 27 7.54 -15.91 2.51
CA GLY A 27 7.98 -15.93 3.89
C GLY A 27 6.83 -15.72 4.86
N LEU A 28 7.15 -15.36 6.11
CA LEU A 28 6.13 -15.09 7.11
C LEU A 28 5.18 -13.95 6.66
N PRO A 29 3.85 -14.13 6.77
CA PRO A 29 2.90 -13.11 6.37
C PRO A 29 3.13 -11.77 7.09
N ALA A 30 3.54 -10.77 6.32
CA ALA A 30 3.73 -9.41 6.80
C ALA A 30 3.22 -8.41 5.76
N PHE A 31 2.57 -7.35 6.21
CA PHE A 31 2.22 -6.21 5.36
C PHE A 31 2.71 -4.93 6.02
N ASN A 32 3.79 -4.41 5.47
CA ASN A 32 4.50 -3.21 5.91
C ASN A 32 4.30 -2.09 4.90
N ILE A 33 4.14 -0.86 5.40
CA ILE A 33 4.10 0.37 4.60
C ILE A 33 5.13 1.32 5.21
N VAL A 34 6.03 1.85 4.38
CA VAL A 34 7.14 2.72 4.78
C VAL A 34 7.26 3.91 3.83
N GLY A 35 8.09 4.90 4.16
CA GLY A 35 8.37 6.07 3.33
C GLY A 35 7.68 7.35 3.81
N LEU A 36 6.35 7.34 3.98
CA LEU A 36 5.60 8.50 4.48
C LEU A 36 5.21 8.32 5.97
N PRO A 37 5.32 9.37 6.81
CA PRO A 37 5.06 9.28 8.24
C PRO A 37 3.57 9.35 8.62
N GLU A 38 2.70 9.71 7.68
CA GLU A 38 1.28 9.97 7.92
C GLU A 38 0.54 8.75 8.50
N THR A 39 -0.25 8.97 9.55
CA THR A 39 -1.06 7.91 10.18
C THR A 39 -2.09 7.33 9.20
N SER A 40 -2.69 8.17 8.36
CA SER A 40 -3.64 7.78 7.31
C SER A 40 -3.04 6.76 6.33
N VAL A 41 -1.73 6.86 6.04
CA VAL A 41 -0.97 5.92 5.20
C VAL A 41 -0.82 4.58 5.92
N LYS A 42 -0.46 4.57 7.21
CA LYS A 42 -0.37 3.33 8.01
C LYS A 42 -1.73 2.62 8.16
N GLU A 43 -2.80 3.39 8.37
CA GLU A 43 -4.17 2.89 8.47
C GLU A 43 -4.74 2.41 7.13
N SER A 44 -4.18 2.88 6.00
CA SER A 44 -4.64 2.48 4.67
C SER A 44 -4.51 0.97 4.41
N ARG A 45 -3.65 0.28 5.17
CA ARG A 45 -3.44 -1.16 5.10
C ARG A 45 -4.73 -1.97 5.14
N GLU A 46 -5.66 -1.63 6.04
CA GLU A 46 -6.95 -2.34 6.13
C GLU A 46 -7.86 -2.03 4.94
N ARG A 47 -7.80 -0.79 4.42
CA ARG A 47 -8.53 -0.41 3.20
C ARG A 47 -8.01 -1.17 1.99
N VAL A 48 -6.70 -1.34 1.86
CA VAL A 48 -6.08 -2.12 0.77
C VAL A 48 -6.51 -3.59 0.85
N ARG A 49 -6.47 -4.20 2.05
CA ARG A 49 -6.95 -5.57 2.26
C ARG A 49 -8.42 -5.74 1.87
N ALA A 50 -9.28 -4.82 2.30
CA ALA A 50 -10.70 -4.84 1.96
C ALA A 50 -10.91 -4.65 0.45
N ALA A 51 -10.18 -3.73 -0.19
CA ALA A 51 -10.28 -3.48 -1.62
C ALA A 51 -9.89 -4.72 -2.46
N ILE A 52 -8.81 -5.42 -2.08
CA ILE A 52 -8.38 -6.66 -2.75
C ILE A 52 -9.49 -7.72 -2.68
N ARG A 53 -10.03 -7.98 -1.48
CA ARG A 53 -11.14 -8.95 -1.30
C ARG A 53 -12.40 -8.55 -2.05
N ASN A 54 -12.80 -7.28 -1.98
CA ASN A 54 -14.00 -6.77 -2.65
C ASN A 54 -13.85 -6.74 -4.18
N SER A 55 -12.62 -6.81 -4.68
CA SER A 55 -12.32 -6.94 -6.11
C SER A 55 -12.29 -8.39 -6.60
N GLY A 56 -12.63 -9.36 -5.72
CA GLY A 56 -12.66 -10.79 -6.04
C GLY A 56 -11.30 -11.48 -6.02
N PHE A 57 -10.28 -10.83 -5.45
CA PHE A 57 -8.93 -11.41 -5.29
C PHE A 57 -8.69 -11.88 -3.85
N GLU A 58 -7.86 -12.89 -3.69
CA GLU A 58 -7.38 -13.31 -2.38
C GLU A 58 -6.16 -12.48 -1.99
N PHE A 59 -6.14 -12.03 -0.73
CA PHE A 59 -4.96 -11.36 -0.19
C PHE A 59 -3.88 -12.42 0.05
N PRO A 60 -2.62 -12.22 -0.37
CA PRO A 60 -1.55 -13.20 -0.16
C PRO A 60 -1.42 -13.52 1.33
N SER A 61 -1.81 -14.75 1.70
CA SER A 61 -1.75 -15.26 3.07
C SER A 61 -0.83 -16.46 3.21
N ASP A 62 -0.10 -16.80 2.16
CA ASP A 62 0.66 -18.04 2.10
C ASP A 62 1.83 -18.02 3.08
N ARG A 63 1.93 -19.14 3.79
CA ARG A 63 2.94 -19.49 4.80
C ARG A 63 4.24 -19.93 4.15
#